data_AF-A0A9P7FXL2-F1
#
_entry.id   AF-A0A9P7FXL2-F1
#
_cell.length_a   1.000
_cell.length_b   1.000
_cell.length_c   1.000
_cell.angle_alpha   90.00
_cell.angle_beta   90.00
_cell.angle_gamma   90.00
#
_symmetry.space_group_name_H-M   'P 1'
#
loop_
_entity.id
_entity.type
_entity.pdbx_description
1 polymer ?
#
loop_
_entity_poly.entity_id
_entity_poly.type
_entity_poly.pdbx_seq_one_letter_code
_entity_poly.pdbx_strand_id
1 'polypeptide(L)'
;MLRIRYPGVVYDPCEDMPSDMMSGESDEEYDRRYDQWVRDVRKIVLPDAGVFVPPTVDDSPSASVDLFRDYGHRGLQVIVKLANIHLTPEKPSYDGGTWHVEGKLNEHICASAIYYYDSENITTSRLAFRQHCETDGHEIQRTIYYPQWQYDWLEAVFGCEQEGPGLQNIGTVDTPEGRLLTWPNVLQHQVQPFRLADPSKPGHRKILALFLVDPNIRIISTANVPCQQQHWWIDAIRRSHNKISVLPIEVQDTIFGFLDEFPINMQEAKEERVMLMDERKLFIVAQNKRYMETYFSLCEH
;
A
#
# COMPACT_ATOMS: atom_id res chain seq x y z
N MET A 1 -0.77 12.72 12.31
CA MET A 1 -0.33 11.32 12.53
C MET A 1 0.37 11.32 13.88
N LEU A 2 -0.06 10.49 14.84
CA LEU A 2 0.70 10.31 16.09
C LEU A 2 2.04 9.69 15.71
N ARG A 3 3.09 10.51 15.62
CA ARG A 3 4.45 10.02 15.50
C ARG A 3 4.90 9.76 16.94
N ILE A 4 5.06 8.49 17.29
CA ILE A 4 5.66 8.12 18.57
C ILE A 4 7.00 8.84 18.66
N ARG A 5 7.14 9.73 19.65
CA ARG A 5 8.38 10.49 19.82
C ARG A 5 9.44 9.54 20.33
N TYR A 6 10.48 9.34 19.53
CA TYR A 6 11.61 8.51 19.89
C TYR A 6 12.91 9.30 19.68
N PRO A 7 13.22 10.26 20.57
CA PRO A 7 14.37 11.16 20.41
C PRO A 7 15.70 10.48 20.72
N GLY A 8 15.68 9.28 21.30
CA GLY A 8 16.88 8.51 21.59
C GLY A 8 16.56 7.14 22.14
N VAL A 9 17.55 6.27 22.10
CA VAL A 9 17.43 4.88 22.50
C VAL A 9 17.53 4.76 24.00
N VAL A 10 16.56 4.07 24.59
CA VAL A 10 16.50 3.80 26.03
C VAL A 10 16.77 2.32 26.26
N TYR A 11 17.65 2.05 27.21
CA TYR A 11 18.04 0.70 27.59
C TYR A 11 17.70 0.44 29.06
N ASP A 12 17.34 -0.79 29.38
CA ASP A 12 17.08 -1.28 30.73
C ASP A 12 17.97 -2.52 31.01
N PRO A 13 18.88 -2.46 32.00
CA PRO A 13 19.19 -1.31 32.87
C PRO A 13 19.84 -0.12 32.12
N CYS A 14 19.59 1.10 32.61
CA CYS A 14 20.07 2.36 32.01
C CYS A 14 21.57 2.61 32.26
N GLU A 15 22.11 2.17 33.40
CA GLU A 15 23.56 2.11 33.71
C GLU A 15 23.84 0.96 34.70
N ASP A 16 24.81 0.11 34.37
CA ASP A 16 25.99 -0.26 35.18
C ASP A 16 26.65 -1.50 34.57
N MET A 17 27.76 -1.30 33.87
CA MET A 17 28.74 -2.35 33.64
C MET A 17 29.19 -2.90 35.00
N PRO A 18 29.36 -4.23 35.17
CA PRO A 18 30.17 -4.74 36.25
C PRO A 18 31.63 -4.36 35.95
N SER A 19 32.14 -3.35 36.66
CA SER A 19 33.56 -3.01 36.88
C SER A 19 34.39 -2.41 35.73
N ASP A 20 35.21 -1.42 36.12
CA ASP A 20 36.36 -0.88 35.39
C ASP A 20 37.26 -1.98 34.79
N MET A 21 38.13 -1.62 33.85
CA MET A 21 39.15 -2.53 33.29
C MET A 21 39.92 -3.23 34.41
N MET A 22 39.96 -4.57 34.36
CA MET A 22 40.63 -5.34 35.41
C MET A 22 42.14 -5.21 35.30
N SER A 23 42.84 -5.26 36.43
CA SER A 23 44.30 -5.17 36.46
C SER A 23 44.94 -6.32 35.64
N GLY A 24 45.55 -5.98 34.50
CA GLY A 24 46.20 -6.93 33.60
C GLY A 24 45.31 -7.43 32.46
N GLU A 25 44.06 -6.94 32.37
CA GLU A 25 43.19 -7.13 31.22
C GLU A 25 43.70 -6.26 30.05
N SER A 26 43.77 -6.85 28.87
CA SER A 26 44.00 -6.11 27.62
C SER A 26 42.72 -5.41 27.13
N ASP A 27 42.87 -4.36 26.33
CA ASP A 27 41.72 -3.65 25.73
C ASP A 27 40.78 -4.61 24.97
N GLU A 28 41.32 -5.58 24.21
CA GLU A 28 40.52 -6.57 23.48
C GLU A 28 39.75 -7.54 24.38
N GLU A 29 40.24 -7.80 25.60
CA GLU A 29 39.54 -8.66 26.57
C GLU A 29 38.44 -7.90 27.29
N TYR A 30 38.70 -6.62 27.61
CA TYR A 30 37.70 -5.70 28.12
C TYR A 30 36.55 -5.52 27.14
N ASP A 31 36.84 -5.25 25.86
CA ASP A 31 35.82 -5.05 24.82
C ASP A 31 34.95 -6.30 24.63
N ARG A 32 35.57 -7.49 24.59
CA ARG A 32 34.82 -8.76 24.50
C ARG A 32 33.91 -8.98 25.70
N ARG A 33 34.37 -8.65 26.91
CA ARG A 33 33.57 -8.75 28.15
C ARG A 33 32.42 -7.75 28.14
N TYR A 34 32.67 -6.54 27.67
CA TYR A 34 31.67 -5.49 27.50
C TYR A 34 30.57 -5.91 26.51
N ASP A 35 30.96 -6.37 25.33
CA ASP A 35 30.04 -6.85 24.30
C ASP A 35 29.17 -8.00 24.80
N GLN A 36 29.77 -8.94 25.55
CA GLN A 36 29.05 -10.07 26.13
C GLN A 36 28.02 -9.59 27.16
N TRP A 37 28.38 -8.65 28.03
CA TRP A 37 27.45 -8.07 29.01
C TRP A 37 26.31 -7.31 28.32
N VAL A 38 26.61 -6.49 27.31
CA VAL A 38 25.60 -5.75 26.53
C VAL A 38 24.59 -6.73 25.91
N ARG A 39 25.06 -7.83 25.31
CA ARG A 39 24.19 -8.85 24.71
C ARG A 39 23.34 -9.60 25.74
N ASP A 40 23.91 -9.93 26.89
CA ASP A 40 23.25 -10.81 27.87
C ASP A 40 22.29 -10.06 28.81
N VAL A 41 22.58 -8.79 29.12
CA VAL A 41 21.92 -8.04 30.21
C VAL A 41 21.09 -6.88 29.69
N ARG A 42 21.57 -6.15 28.69
CA ARG A 42 20.97 -4.87 28.28
C ARG A 42 19.82 -5.11 27.31
N LYS A 43 18.63 -4.57 27.62
CA LYS A 43 17.43 -4.69 26.78
C LYS A 43 16.98 -3.33 26.30
N ILE A 44 16.54 -3.25 25.06
CA ILE A 44 15.94 -2.03 24.50
C ILE A 44 14.53 -1.86 25.04
N VAL A 45 14.24 -0.67 25.56
CA VAL A 45 12.90 -0.30 25.99
C VAL A 45 12.13 0.20 24.77
N LEU A 46 11.15 -0.59 24.33
CA LEU A 46 10.30 -0.22 23.20
C LEU A 46 9.46 1.02 23.55
N PRO A 47 9.34 1.99 22.63
CA PRO A 47 8.55 3.18 22.90
C PRO A 47 7.07 2.83 22.96
N ASP A 48 6.38 3.30 23.99
CA ASP A 48 4.95 3.06 24.16
C ASP A 48 4.14 3.94 23.20
N ALA A 49 3.23 3.32 22.47
CA ALA A 49 2.17 4.00 21.74
C ALA A 49 1.11 4.38 22.78
N GLY A 50 1.32 5.51 23.47
CA GLY A 50 0.34 6.04 24.42
C GLY A 50 -1.08 6.16 23.82
N VAL A 51 -2.06 6.51 24.66
CA VAL A 51 -3.47 6.52 24.25
C VAL A 51 -3.67 7.31 22.95
N PHE A 52 -4.31 6.67 21.95
CA PHE A 52 -4.59 7.32 20.68
C PHE A 52 -5.43 8.59 20.89
N VAL A 53 -4.90 9.71 20.42
CA VAL A 53 -5.59 10.99 20.34
C VAL A 53 -5.68 11.38 18.86
N PRO A 54 -6.88 11.52 18.29
CA PRO A 54 -6.98 12.00 16.91
C PRO A 54 -6.26 13.34 16.78
N PRO A 55 -5.52 13.60 15.67
CA PRO A 55 -4.85 14.88 15.48
C PRO A 55 -5.86 16.00 15.65
N THR A 56 -5.62 16.90 16.60
CA THR A 56 -6.37 18.16 16.68
C THR A 56 -6.02 18.92 15.41
N VAL A 57 -7.05 19.32 14.66
CA VAL A 57 -6.88 20.28 13.57
C VAL A 57 -6.29 21.52 14.22
N ASP A 58 -5.02 21.83 13.98
CA ASP A 58 -4.45 23.10 14.43
C ASP A 58 -5.34 24.20 13.83
N ASP A 59 -5.92 25.06 14.66
CA ASP A 59 -6.75 26.21 14.23
C ASP A 59 -5.97 27.23 13.37
N SER A 60 -4.70 26.96 13.07
CA SER A 60 -3.95 27.71 12.07
C SER A 60 -4.54 27.43 10.66
N PRO A 61 -5.01 28.47 9.94
CA PRO A 61 -5.62 28.30 8.61
C PRO A 61 -4.70 27.65 7.56
N SER A 62 -3.39 27.59 7.83
CA SER A 62 -2.35 27.06 6.94
C SER A 62 -2.07 25.56 7.10
N ALA A 63 -2.53 24.89 8.16
CA ALA A 63 -2.14 23.50 8.46
C ALA A 63 -3.21 22.44 8.10
N SER A 64 -4.47 22.84 7.91
CA SER A 64 -5.56 21.89 7.66
C SER A 64 -6.20 22.09 6.29
N VAL A 65 -6.04 21.08 5.43
CA VAL A 65 -6.81 20.96 4.19
C VAL A 65 -8.25 20.62 4.57
N ASP A 66 -9.19 21.48 4.19
CA ASP A 66 -10.63 21.21 4.32
C ASP A 66 -11.17 20.91 2.92
N LEU A 67 -11.49 19.64 2.66
CA LEU A 67 -11.92 19.21 1.33
C LEU A 67 -13.21 19.90 0.86
N PHE A 68 -14.11 20.25 1.78
CA PHE A 68 -15.35 20.94 1.43
C PHE A 68 -15.10 22.41 1.14
N ARG A 69 -14.37 23.11 2.01
CA ARG A 69 -14.01 24.53 1.82
C ARG A 69 -13.13 24.73 0.58
N ASP A 70 -12.07 23.94 0.45
CA ASP A 70 -11.00 24.16 -0.51
C ASP A 70 -11.37 23.63 -1.90
N TYR A 71 -12.15 22.53 -1.97
CA TYR A 71 -12.43 21.84 -3.24
C TYR A 71 -13.92 21.62 -3.54
N GLY A 72 -14.84 21.99 -2.65
CA GLY A 72 -16.27 21.79 -2.84
C GLY A 72 -16.83 22.43 -4.12
N HIS A 73 -16.27 23.56 -4.54
CA HIS A 73 -16.69 24.28 -5.75
C HIS A 73 -16.39 23.54 -7.07
N ARG A 74 -15.39 22.63 -7.09
CA ARG A 74 -14.96 21.88 -8.28
C ARG A 74 -15.12 20.36 -8.17
N GLY A 75 -15.39 19.87 -6.95
CA GLY A 75 -15.49 18.47 -6.62
C GLY A 75 -14.15 17.72 -6.60
N LEU A 76 -14.21 16.50 -6.06
CA LEU A 76 -13.09 15.56 -6.00
C LEU A 76 -13.15 14.57 -7.18
N GLN A 77 -12.01 14.03 -7.59
CA GLN A 77 -11.94 12.93 -8.53
C GLN A 77 -11.58 11.63 -7.80
N VAL A 78 -12.35 10.58 -8.06
CA VAL A 78 -12.15 9.26 -7.47
C VAL A 78 -12.12 8.22 -8.57
N ILE A 79 -11.11 7.36 -8.56
CA ILE A 79 -11.06 6.17 -9.41
C ILE A 79 -11.71 5.03 -8.63
N VAL A 80 -12.65 4.34 -9.27
CA VAL A 80 -13.42 3.24 -8.66
C VAL A 80 -13.00 1.93 -9.31
N LYS A 81 -12.70 0.92 -8.49
CA LYS A 81 -12.29 -0.42 -8.95
C LYS A 81 -13.02 -1.48 -8.14
N LEU A 82 -13.67 -2.41 -8.84
CA LEU A 82 -14.21 -3.61 -8.22
C LEU A 82 -13.26 -4.77 -8.46
N ALA A 83 -12.99 -5.56 -7.43
CA ALA A 83 -12.17 -6.75 -7.55
C ALA A 83 -12.76 -7.88 -6.69
N ASN A 84 -12.81 -9.06 -7.27
CA ASN A 84 -13.36 -10.24 -6.63
C ASN A 84 -12.33 -11.37 -6.70
N ILE A 85 -12.16 -12.08 -5.60
CA ILE A 85 -11.41 -13.33 -5.54
C ILE A 85 -12.43 -14.42 -5.25
N HIS A 86 -12.49 -15.41 -6.13
CA HIS A 86 -13.32 -16.61 -5.96
C HIS A 86 -12.41 -17.81 -5.74
N LEU A 87 -12.72 -18.59 -4.72
CA LEU A 87 -12.09 -19.85 -4.39
C LEU A 87 -13.09 -20.97 -4.63
N THR A 88 -12.60 -22.08 -5.19
CA THR A 88 -13.41 -23.28 -5.43
C THR A 88 -12.73 -24.47 -4.74
N PRO A 89 -13.43 -25.60 -4.52
CA PRO A 89 -12.79 -26.81 -3.99
C PRO A 89 -11.56 -27.27 -4.79
N GLU A 90 -11.53 -27.03 -6.10
CA GLU A 90 -10.39 -27.35 -6.98
C GLU A 90 -9.23 -26.34 -6.84
N LYS A 91 -9.54 -25.09 -6.49
CA LYS A 91 -8.55 -24.03 -6.21
C LYS A 91 -8.88 -23.37 -4.86
N PRO A 92 -8.57 -24.05 -3.74
CA PRO A 92 -9.09 -23.69 -2.42
C PRO A 92 -8.29 -22.57 -1.73
N SER A 93 -7.17 -22.12 -2.31
CA SER A 93 -6.29 -21.11 -1.73
C SER A 93 -5.97 -19.97 -2.71
N TYR A 94 -5.77 -18.79 -2.13
CA TYR A 94 -5.19 -17.62 -2.77
C TYR A 94 -3.84 -17.31 -2.10
N ASP A 95 -2.77 -17.28 -2.89
CA ASP A 95 -1.39 -17.17 -2.40
C ASP A 95 -1.00 -15.75 -1.97
N GLY A 96 -1.93 -14.81 -2.02
CA GLY A 96 -1.68 -13.40 -1.72
C GLY A 96 -1.43 -12.54 -2.96
N GLY A 97 -1.35 -11.24 -2.72
CA GLY A 97 -1.01 -10.24 -3.73
C GLY A 97 0.49 -9.95 -3.76
N THR A 98 0.89 -9.03 -4.63
CA THR A 98 2.23 -8.43 -4.60
C THR A 98 2.23 -7.18 -3.73
N TRP A 99 3.38 -6.81 -3.17
CA TRP A 99 3.55 -5.50 -2.54
C TRP A 99 3.44 -4.40 -3.60
N HIS A 100 2.62 -3.38 -3.36
CA HIS A 100 2.47 -2.25 -4.28
C HIS A 100 1.88 -1.01 -3.60
N VAL A 101 2.06 0.13 -4.26
CA VAL A 101 1.26 1.35 -4.06
C VAL A 101 0.23 1.42 -5.21
N GLU A 102 -0.93 2.04 -4.99
CA GLU A 102 -1.95 2.11 -6.04
C GLU A 102 -1.62 3.20 -7.06
N GLY A 103 -1.87 2.86 -8.32
CA GLY A 103 -1.76 3.78 -9.45
C GLY A 103 -0.34 4.04 -9.97
N LYS A 104 -0.30 4.76 -11.07
CA LYS A 104 0.89 5.30 -11.75
C LYS A 104 0.88 6.83 -11.68
N LEU A 105 1.97 7.46 -12.12
CA LEU A 105 2.12 8.93 -12.10
C LEU A 105 0.95 9.67 -12.77
N ASN A 106 0.38 9.12 -13.85
CA ASN A 106 -0.75 9.72 -14.56
C ASN A 106 -2.09 9.62 -13.82
N GLU A 107 -2.23 8.75 -12.83
CA GLU A 107 -3.46 8.59 -12.04
C GLU A 107 -3.46 9.51 -10.80
N HIS A 108 -2.29 10.01 -10.39
CA HIS A 108 -2.13 10.98 -9.30
C HIS A 108 -2.86 10.59 -7.99
N ILE A 109 -2.86 9.30 -7.64
CA ILE A 109 -3.58 8.79 -6.46
C ILE A 109 -2.83 9.20 -5.19
N CYS A 110 -3.50 9.91 -4.27
CA CYS A 110 -2.94 10.36 -3.00
C CYS A 110 -3.46 9.56 -1.79
N ALA A 111 -4.62 8.93 -1.89
CA ALA A 111 -5.18 8.08 -0.84
C ALA A 111 -5.98 6.92 -1.42
N SER A 112 -6.00 5.81 -0.68
CA SER A 112 -6.67 4.58 -1.06
C SER A 112 -7.67 4.18 0.02
N ALA A 113 -8.81 3.68 -0.41
CA ALA A 113 -9.82 3.11 0.46
C ALA A 113 -10.34 1.79 -0.12
N ILE A 114 -10.50 0.77 0.72
CA ILE A 114 -11.06 -0.52 0.32
C ILE A 114 -12.20 -0.88 1.25
N TYR A 115 -13.36 -1.14 0.67
CA TYR A 115 -14.55 -1.65 1.34
C TYR A 115 -14.76 -3.13 0.99
N TYR A 116 -14.78 -3.98 2.01
CA TYR A 116 -15.00 -5.42 1.90
C TYR A 116 -16.50 -5.71 2.03
N TYR A 117 -17.22 -5.61 0.92
CA TYR A 117 -18.70 -5.56 0.96
C TYR A 117 -19.38 -6.94 1.03
N ASP A 118 -18.69 -8.01 0.66
CA ASP A 118 -19.24 -9.37 0.63
C ASP A 118 -18.08 -10.37 0.72
N SER A 119 -18.05 -11.20 1.77
CA SER A 119 -17.02 -12.23 1.97
C SER A 119 -17.60 -13.46 2.64
N GLU A 120 -17.57 -14.58 1.93
CA GLU A 120 -18.20 -15.82 2.37
C GLU A 120 -17.25 -17.01 2.25
N ASN A 121 -17.31 -17.91 3.23
CA ASN A 121 -16.60 -19.18 3.25
C ASN A 121 -15.08 -19.08 3.02
N ILE A 122 -14.44 -18.07 3.61
CA ILE A 122 -12.98 -17.90 3.61
C ILE A 122 -12.45 -17.79 5.03
N THR A 123 -11.20 -18.19 5.23
CA THR A 123 -10.43 -17.87 6.44
C THR A 123 -10.21 -16.36 6.53
N THR A 124 -9.86 -15.85 7.72
CA THR A 124 -9.53 -14.44 7.94
C THR A 124 -8.55 -13.92 6.89
N SER A 125 -9.01 -12.99 6.05
CA SER A 125 -8.16 -12.26 5.10
C SER A 125 -7.52 -11.07 5.81
N ARG A 126 -6.29 -10.72 5.43
CA ARG A 126 -5.54 -9.61 6.00
C ARG A 126 -4.93 -8.73 4.92
N LEU A 127 -4.78 -7.46 5.23
CA LEU A 127 -4.02 -6.49 4.46
C LEU A 127 -2.76 -6.13 5.24
N ALA A 128 -1.60 -6.43 4.67
CA ALA A 128 -0.31 -6.06 5.24
C ALA A 128 0.13 -4.69 4.72
N PHE A 129 0.83 -3.94 5.57
CA PHE A 129 1.38 -2.63 5.25
C PHE A 129 2.89 -2.58 5.57
N ARG A 130 3.63 -1.89 4.71
CA ARG A 130 5.03 -1.53 4.94
C ARG A 130 5.31 -0.14 4.39
N GLN A 131 6.36 0.49 4.89
CA GLN A 131 6.81 1.80 4.44
C GLN A 131 8.31 1.83 4.27
N HIS A 132 8.76 2.84 3.52
CA HIS A 132 10.16 3.20 3.44
C HIS A 132 10.52 4.07 4.65
N CYS A 133 11.69 3.82 5.24
CA CYS A 133 12.22 4.57 6.36
C CYS A 133 13.25 5.58 5.88
N GLU A 134 13.44 6.65 6.68
CA GLU A 134 14.66 7.45 6.54
C GLU A 134 15.86 6.54 6.81
N THR A 135 16.81 6.49 5.89
CA THR A 135 18.00 5.64 5.95
C THR A 135 19.30 6.45 6.01
N ASP A 136 19.23 7.76 5.81
CA ASP A 136 20.39 8.64 5.92
C ASP A 136 20.87 8.71 7.37
N GLY A 137 22.09 8.23 7.61
CA GLY A 137 22.66 8.15 8.96
C GLY A 137 22.79 9.50 9.65
N HIS A 138 23.04 10.59 8.91
CA HIS A 138 23.11 11.92 9.49
C HIS A 138 21.75 12.42 9.94
N GLU A 139 20.70 12.25 9.13
CA GLU A 139 19.34 12.65 9.51
C GLU A 139 18.80 11.81 10.67
N ILE A 140 19.15 10.52 10.71
CA ILE A 140 18.83 9.64 11.83
C ILE A 140 19.54 10.11 13.11
N GLN A 141 20.86 10.32 13.09
CA GLN A 141 21.63 10.80 14.26
C GLN A 141 21.15 12.16 14.77
N ARG A 142 20.66 13.03 13.88
CA ARG A 142 20.08 14.34 14.27
C ARG A 142 18.74 14.20 14.98
N THR A 143 18.02 13.11 14.72
CA THR A 143 16.66 12.91 15.22
C THR A 143 16.59 11.94 16.40
N ILE A 144 17.47 10.93 16.41
CA ILE A 144 17.51 9.83 17.36
C ILE A 144 18.94 9.72 17.89
N TYR A 145 19.12 10.00 19.19
CA TYR A 145 20.38 9.75 19.88
C TYR A 145 20.55 8.27 20.20
N TYR A 146 21.69 7.68 19.82
CA TYR A 146 22.07 6.33 20.21
C TYR A 146 23.59 6.27 20.44
N PRO A 147 24.09 5.37 21.32
CA PRO A 147 25.52 5.25 21.57
C PRO A 147 26.27 4.70 20.36
N GLN A 148 27.56 5.04 20.27
CA GLN A 148 28.41 4.59 19.17
C GLN A 148 28.46 3.06 19.08
N TRP A 149 28.48 2.54 17.86
CA TRP A 149 28.53 1.12 17.51
C TRP A 149 27.35 0.28 18.02
N GLN A 150 26.23 0.92 18.41
CA GLN A 150 25.03 0.24 18.91
C GLN A 150 23.85 0.43 17.97
N TYR A 151 23.55 -0.60 17.19
CA TYR A 151 22.51 -0.60 16.16
C TYR A 151 21.36 -1.58 16.44
N ASP A 152 21.41 -2.28 17.57
CA ASP A 152 20.41 -3.26 18.01
C ASP A 152 18.99 -2.66 18.13
N TRP A 153 18.91 -1.38 18.44
CA TRP A 153 17.66 -0.62 18.50
C TRP A 153 16.93 -0.53 17.16
N LEU A 154 17.64 -0.59 16.04
CA LEU A 154 17.04 -0.48 14.71
C LEU A 154 16.12 -1.67 14.44
N GLU A 155 16.56 -2.87 14.82
CA GLU A 155 15.76 -4.09 14.69
C GLU A 155 14.61 -4.09 15.70
N ALA A 156 14.89 -3.76 16.96
CA ALA A 156 13.86 -3.79 18.00
C ALA A 156 12.73 -2.77 17.77
N VAL A 157 13.05 -1.55 17.33
CA VAL A 157 12.09 -0.45 17.21
C VAL A 157 11.49 -0.37 15.81
N PHE A 158 12.32 -0.52 14.77
CA PHE A 158 11.87 -0.38 13.39
C PHE A 158 11.67 -1.72 12.67
N GLY A 159 12.16 -2.83 13.23
CA GLY A 159 12.14 -4.12 12.53
C GLY A 159 13.09 -4.14 11.33
N CYS A 160 14.13 -3.29 11.35
CA CYS A 160 15.09 -3.13 10.27
C CYS A 160 16.50 -3.51 10.73
N GLU A 161 17.33 -4.00 9.80
CA GLU A 161 18.71 -4.39 10.09
C GLU A 161 19.68 -3.31 9.61
N GLN A 162 20.80 -3.14 10.31
CA GLN A 162 21.91 -2.32 9.83
C GLN A 162 22.46 -2.94 8.54
N GLU A 163 22.74 -2.12 7.52
CA GLU A 163 23.05 -2.56 6.15
C GLU A 163 21.90 -3.32 5.44
N GLY A 164 20.77 -3.49 6.12
CA GLY A 164 19.54 -4.05 5.56
C GLY A 164 18.71 -3.02 4.80
N PRO A 165 17.67 -3.45 4.08
CA PRO A 165 16.80 -2.55 3.34
C PRO A 165 16.08 -1.58 4.27
N GLY A 166 15.89 -0.34 3.82
CA GLY A 166 15.13 0.73 4.47
C GLY A 166 13.63 0.50 4.52
N LEU A 167 13.19 -0.73 4.82
CA LEU A 167 11.81 -1.18 4.74
C LEU A 167 11.31 -1.61 6.11
N GLN A 168 10.40 -0.83 6.68
CA GLN A 168 9.70 -1.18 7.91
C GLN A 168 8.37 -1.86 7.60
N ASN A 169 8.21 -3.07 8.10
CA ASN A 169 6.92 -3.75 8.13
C ASN A 169 6.06 -3.14 9.25
N ILE A 170 4.98 -2.46 8.89
CA ILE A 170 4.10 -1.78 9.85
C ILE A 170 3.18 -2.79 10.54
N GLY A 171 2.81 -3.86 9.83
CA GLY A 171 1.98 -4.93 10.34
C GLY A 171 0.82 -5.27 9.42
N THR A 172 -0.20 -5.89 10.00
CA THR A 172 -1.37 -6.38 9.25
C THR A 172 -2.67 -5.98 9.92
N VAL A 173 -3.71 -5.80 9.11
CA VAL A 173 -5.07 -5.52 9.56
C VAL A 173 -5.99 -6.59 9.01
N ASP A 174 -6.82 -7.19 9.86
CA ASP A 174 -7.86 -8.12 9.42
C ASP A 174 -8.87 -7.41 8.51
N THR A 175 -9.45 -8.12 7.55
CA THR A 175 -10.39 -7.56 6.57
C THR A 175 -11.68 -8.38 6.50
N PRO A 176 -12.48 -8.41 7.59
CA PRO A 176 -13.80 -9.05 7.57
C PRO A 176 -14.78 -8.28 6.67
N GLU A 177 -15.89 -8.91 6.33
CA GLU A 177 -17.01 -8.26 5.67
C GLU A 177 -17.49 -7.02 6.46
N GLY A 178 -17.91 -5.99 5.73
CA GLY A 178 -18.37 -4.71 6.27
C GLY A 178 -17.25 -3.76 6.69
N ARG A 179 -15.98 -4.17 6.62
CA ARG A 179 -14.85 -3.28 6.96
C ARG A 179 -14.52 -2.31 5.83
N LEU A 180 -14.37 -1.04 6.18
CA LEU A 180 -13.75 -0.01 5.34
C LEU A 180 -12.36 0.31 5.91
N LEU A 181 -11.34 0.21 5.07
CA LEU A 181 -9.98 0.64 5.39
C LEU A 181 -9.61 1.83 4.52
N THR A 182 -8.97 2.84 5.11
CA THR A 182 -8.50 4.05 4.43
C THR A 182 -7.07 4.36 4.85
N TRP A 183 -6.18 4.65 3.90
CA TRP A 183 -4.79 4.99 4.18
C TRP A 183 -4.21 5.92 3.10
N PRO A 184 -3.18 6.71 3.43
CA PRO A 184 -2.46 7.50 2.44
C PRO A 184 -1.74 6.58 1.45
N ASN A 185 -1.72 6.94 0.17
CA ASN A 185 -1.10 6.16 -0.90
C ASN A 185 0.44 6.26 -0.92
N VAL A 186 1.04 6.31 0.27
CA VAL A 186 2.49 6.26 0.51
C VAL A 186 2.89 4.92 1.13
N LEU A 187 1.93 4.16 1.66
CA LEU A 187 2.16 2.85 2.24
C LEU A 187 2.07 1.79 1.15
N GLN A 188 3.11 0.97 1.02
CA GLN A 188 3.00 -0.25 0.26
C GLN A 188 2.10 -1.22 1.02
N HIS A 189 1.23 -1.89 0.28
CA HIS A 189 0.32 -2.87 0.86
C HIS A 189 0.33 -4.17 0.07
N GLN A 190 -0.04 -5.25 0.75
CA GLN A 190 -0.12 -6.58 0.17
C GLN A 190 -1.31 -7.34 0.77
N VAL A 191 -2.12 -7.93 -0.10
CA VAL A 191 -3.15 -8.89 0.33
C VAL A 191 -2.45 -10.16 0.81
N GLN A 192 -2.67 -10.54 2.06
CA GLN A 192 -2.10 -11.77 2.60
C GLN A 192 -2.81 -13.03 2.07
N PRO A 193 -2.14 -14.19 2.06
CA PRO A 193 -2.75 -15.45 1.66
C PRO A 193 -3.98 -15.80 2.48
N PHE A 194 -4.97 -16.44 1.86
CA PHE A 194 -6.15 -16.99 2.54
C PHE A 194 -6.72 -18.18 1.77
N ARG A 195 -7.60 -18.96 2.40
CA ARG A 195 -8.18 -20.17 1.82
C ARG A 195 -9.65 -20.33 2.18
N LEU A 196 -10.31 -21.34 1.62
CA LEU A 196 -11.65 -21.74 2.02
C LEU A 196 -11.72 -22.12 3.50
N ALA A 197 -12.78 -21.69 4.19
CA ALA A 197 -13.05 -22.11 5.56
C ALA A 197 -13.62 -23.55 5.60
N ASP A 198 -14.60 -23.82 4.74
CA ASP A 198 -15.11 -25.15 4.39
C ASP A 198 -14.64 -25.49 2.96
N PRO A 199 -13.63 -26.38 2.82
CA PRO A 199 -13.08 -26.77 1.51
C PRO A 199 -14.07 -27.47 0.57
N SER A 200 -15.23 -27.93 1.08
CA SER A 200 -16.24 -28.60 0.26
C SER A 200 -17.14 -27.65 -0.52
N LYS A 201 -17.13 -26.36 -0.18
CA LYS A 201 -17.98 -25.32 -0.78
C LYS A 201 -17.13 -24.22 -1.41
N PRO A 202 -17.63 -23.55 -2.45
CA PRO A 202 -16.98 -22.35 -2.96
C PRO A 202 -17.02 -21.23 -1.91
N GLY A 203 -16.15 -20.25 -2.08
CA GLY A 203 -16.08 -19.05 -1.24
C GLY A 203 -15.56 -17.86 -2.02
N HIS A 204 -15.76 -16.66 -1.50
CA HIS A 204 -15.33 -15.45 -2.18
C HIS A 204 -14.97 -14.32 -1.24
N ARG A 205 -14.24 -13.37 -1.80
CA ARG A 205 -13.96 -12.06 -1.23
C ARG A 205 -14.20 -11.02 -2.30
N LYS A 206 -15.13 -10.10 -2.08
CA LYS A 206 -15.44 -9.01 -3.00
C LYS A 206 -15.15 -7.67 -2.36
N ILE A 207 -14.50 -6.80 -3.13
CA ILE A 207 -14.08 -5.48 -2.67
C ILE A 207 -14.48 -4.38 -3.63
N LEU A 208 -14.78 -3.21 -3.06
CA LEU A 208 -14.88 -1.94 -3.74
C LEU A 208 -13.69 -1.08 -3.30
N ALA A 209 -12.78 -0.81 -4.22
CA ALA A 209 -11.65 0.08 -4.01
C ALA A 209 -11.97 1.46 -4.58
N LEU A 210 -11.65 2.49 -3.79
CA LEU A 210 -11.79 3.90 -4.11
C LEU A 210 -10.41 4.53 -3.98
N PHE A 211 -9.95 5.19 -5.04
CA PHE A 211 -8.66 5.88 -5.05
C PHE A 211 -8.90 7.37 -5.24
N LEU A 212 -8.53 8.16 -4.24
CA LEU A 212 -8.62 9.61 -4.31
C LEU A 212 -7.48 10.13 -5.18
N VAL A 213 -7.83 10.81 -6.27
CA VAL A 213 -6.88 11.59 -7.05
C VAL A 213 -6.54 12.86 -6.27
N ASP A 214 -5.27 13.27 -6.26
CA ASP A 214 -4.82 14.52 -5.64
C ASP A 214 -5.75 15.66 -6.08
N PRO A 215 -6.50 16.28 -5.16
CA PRO A 215 -7.43 17.32 -5.51
C PRO A 215 -6.76 18.42 -6.33
N ASN A 216 -5.51 18.79 -6.05
CA ASN A 216 -4.78 19.86 -6.73
C ASN A 216 -4.57 19.60 -8.23
N ILE A 217 -4.73 18.36 -8.68
CA ILE A 217 -4.50 17.94 -10.06
C ILE A 217 -5.82 17.47 -10.66
N ARG A 218 -6.09 17.83 -11.92
CA ARG A 218 -7.24 17.31 -12.66
C ARG A 218 -6.78 16.40 -13.77
N ILE A 219 -7.32 15.17 -13.76
CA ILE A 219 -7.10 14.17 -14.81
C ILE A 219 -8.35 14.01 -15.67
N ILE A 220 -8.20 13.42 -16.86
CA ILE A 220 -9.35 13.14 -17.74
C ILE A 220 -10.32 12.20 -17.03
N SER A 221 -11.57 12.64 -16.91
CA SER A 221 -12.65 11.85 -16.31
C SER A 221 -13.28 10.92 -17.34
N THR A 222 -13.85 9.81 -16.89
CA THR A 222 -14.75 8.98 -17.70
C THR A 222 -15.97 9.75 -18.20
N ALA A 223 -16.34 10.87 -17.57
CA ALA A 223 -17.35 11.79 -18.09
C ALA A 223 -16.98 12.44 -19.44
N ASN A 224 -15.68 12.48 -19.77
CA ASN A 224 -15.16 13.02 -21.02
C ASN A 224 -14.77 11.92 -22.03
N VAL A 225 -14.90 10.64 -21.66
CA VAL A 225 -14.57 9.51 -22.52
C VAL A 225 -15.87 8.95 -23.10
N PRO A 226 -16.01 8.85 -24.44
CA PRO A 226 -17.20 8.25 -25.04
C PRO A 226 -17.33 6.78 -24.64
N CYS A 227 -18.55 6.26 -24.65
CA CYS A 227 -18.79 4.84 -24.38
C CYS A 227 -17.91 3.98 -25.30
N GLN A 228 -17.08 3.10 -24.74
CA GLN A 228 -16.12 2.33 -25.53
C GLN A 228 -16.70 1.00 -26.02
N GLN A 229 -17.76 0.48 -25.39
CA GLN A 229 -18.30 -0.84 -25.69
C GLN A 229 -19.16 -0.81 -26.95
N GLN A 230 -18.73 -1.53 -27.98
CA GLN A 230 -19.41 -1.58 -29.28
C GLN A 230 -20.87 -2.02 -29.18
N HIS A 231 -21.17 -3.06 -28.39
CA HIS A 231 -22.53 -3.54 -28.26
C HIS A 231 -23.49 -2.52 -27.62
N TRP A 232 -22.99 -1.62 -26.75
CA TRP A 232 -23.82 -0.53 -26.20
C TRP A 232 -24.18 0.48 -27.28
N TRP A 233 -23.27 0.77 -28.20
CA TRP A 233 -23.54 1.64 -29.35
C TRP A 233 -24.59 1.03 -30.26
N ILE A 234 -24.41 -0.25 -30.61
CA ILE A 234 -25.36 -1.00 -31.44
C ILE A 234 -26.77 -0.94 -30.81
N ASP A 235 -26.86 -1.23 -29.52
CA ASP A 235 -28.13 -1.19 -28.79
C ASP A 235 -28.74 0.21 -28.75
N ALA A 236 -27.95 1.26 -28.54
CA ALA A 236 -28.43 2.64 -28.53
C ALA A 236 -28.91 3.09 -29.93
N ILE A 237 -28.18 2.73 -30.99
CA ILE A 237 -28.53 3.06 -32.38
C ILE A 237 -29.79 2.31 -32.80
N ARG A 238 -29.94 1.04 -32.41
CA ARG A 238 -31.15 0.25 -32.67
C ARG A 238 -32.38 0.80 -31.95
N ARG A 239 -32.21 1.32 -30.73
CA ARG A 239 -33.30 1.89 -29.92
C ARG A 239 -33.65 3.33 -30.27
N SER A 240 -32.77 4.05 -30.97
CA SER A 240 -33.05 5.42 -31.38
C SER A 240 -33.82 5.42 -32.71
N HIS A 241 -34.82 6.30 -32.82
CA HIS A 241 -35.62 6.45 -34.05
C HIS A 241 -34.80 7.20 -35.11
N ASN A 242 -33.87 6.50 -35.76
CA ASN A 242 -32.94 7.07 -36.74
C ASN A 242 -33.03 6.32 -38.08
N LYS A 243 -32.24 6.74 -39.08
CA LYS A 243 -32.29 6.12 -40.42
C LYS A 243 -31.74 4.70 -40.45
N ILE A 244 -30.83 4.35 -39.54
CA ILE A 244 -30.19 3.04 -39.44
C ILE A 244 -31.16 2.03 -38.79
N SER A 245 -31.92 2.45 -37.77
CA SER A 245 -32.87 1.58 -37.05
C SER A 245 -34.03 1.10 -37.92
N VAL A 246 -34.29 1.75 -39.07
CA VAL A 246 -35.34 1.36 -40.04
C VAL A 246 -34.84 0.31 -41.04
N LEU A 247 -33.51 0.12 -41.15
CA LEU A 247 -32.93 -0.86 -42.06
C LEU A 247 -33.12 -2.30 -41.54
N PRO A 248 -33.13 -3.33 -42.42
CA PRO A 248 -33.08 -4.72 -42.00
C PRO A 248 -31.86 -5.02 -41.11
N ILE A 249 -32.01 -5.96 -40.17
CA ILE A 249 -30.98 -6.27 -39.16
C ILE A 249 -29.65 -6.67 -39.83
N GLU A 250 -29.69 -7.36 -40.95
CA GLU A 250 -28.51 -7.83 -41.70
C GLU A 250 -27.72 -6.65 -42.28
N VAL A 251 -28.42 -5.60 -42.73
CA VAL A 251 -27.79 -4.37 -43.23
C VAL A 251 -27.20 -3.58 -42.07
N GLN A 252 -27.89 -3.52 -40.93
CA GLN A 252 -27.35 -2.89 -39.73
C GLN A 252 -26.08 -3.59 -39.27
N ASP A 253 -26.08 -4.93 -39.22
CA ASP A 253 -24.93 -5.73 -38.80
C ASP A 253 -23.76 -5.55 -39.77
N THR A 254 -24.04 -5.43 -41.07
CA THR A 254 -23.03 -5.10 -42.08
C THR A 254 -22.44 -3.71 -41.83
N ILE A 255 -23.27 -2.69 -41.54
CA ILE A 255 -22.79 -1.34 -41.20
C ILE A 255 -21.93 -1.36 -39.94
N PHE A 256 -22.36 -2.05 -38.89
CA PHE A 256 -21.60 -2.15 -37.65
C PHE A 256 -20.32 -2.97 -37.82
N GLY A 257 -20.30 -3.93 -38.76
CA GLY A 257 -19.11 -4.68 -39.13
C GLY A 257 -18.05 -3.85 -39.86
N PHE A 258 -18.38 -2.66 -40.36
CA PHE A 258 -17.42 -1.70 -40.92
C PHE A 258 -16.90 -0.69 -39.89
N LEU A 259 -17.34 -0.75 -38.63
CA LEU A 259 -16.78 0.08 -37.57
C LEU A 259 -15.44 -0.51 -37.14
N ASP A 260 -14.37 -0.02 -37.77
CA ASP A 260 -13.00 -0.35 -37.39
C ASP A 260 -12.48 0.63 -36.32
N GLU A 261 -11.62 0.14 -35.43
CA GLU A 261 -10.90 0.89 -34.36
C GLU A 261 -11.74 1.40 -33.17
N PHE A 262 -12.92 1.97 -33.38
CA PHE A 262 -13.79 2.46 -32.30
C PHE A 262 -15.27 2.48 -32.70
N PRO A 263 -16.20 2.07 -31.83
CA PRO A 263 -16.04 1.50 -30.49
C PRO A 263 -15.47 0.07 -30.49
N ILE A 264 -14.78 -0.31 -29.41
CA ILE A 264 -14.08 -1.60 -29.31
C ILE A 264 -15.03 -2.75 -28.96
N ASN A 265 -14.74 -3.92 -29.52
CA ASN A 265 -15.48 -5.15 -29.24
C ASN A 265 -14.98 -5.82 -27.94
N MET A 266 -15.69 -6.87 -27.50
CA MET A 266 -15.37 -7.56 -26.24
C MET A 266 -14.02 -8.30 -26.28
N GLN A 267 -13.58 -8.73 -27.45
CA GLN A 267 -12.30 -9.41 -27.61
C GLN A 267 -11.15 -8.40 -27.48
N GLU A 268 -11.22 -7.28 -28.21
CA GLU A 268 -10.27 -6.16 -28.11
C GLU A 268 -10.19 -5.62 -26.67
N ALA A 269 -11.34 -5.43 -26.01
CA ALA A 269 -11.38 -4.97 -24.62
C ALA A 269 -10.67 -5.94 -23.65
N LYS A 270 -10.72 -7.25 -23.92
CA LYS A 270 -10.00 -8.25 -23.12
C LYS A 270 -8.50 -8.22 -23.41
N GLU A 271 -8.10 -8.03 -24.66
CA GLU A 271 -6.70 -7.92 -25.07
C GLU A 271 -6.05 -6.67 -24.46
N GLU A 272 -6.70 -5.51 -24.56
CA GLU A 272 -6.30 -4.27 -23.90
C GLU A 272 -6.17 -4.45 -22.38
N ARG A 273 -7.11 -5.16 -21.75
CA ARG A 273 -7.04 -5.48 -20.32
C ARG A 273 -5.80 -6.32 -19.98
N VAL A 274 -5.43 -7.29 -20.81
CA VAL A 274 -4.24 -8.12 -20.60
C VAL A 274 -2.97 -7.26 -20.73
N MET A 275 -2.87 -6.44 -21.78
CA MET A 275 -1.74 -5.53 -21.98
C MET A 275 -1.58 -4.58 -20.79
N LEU A 276 -2.68 -3.98 -20.31
CA LEU A 276 -2.69 -3.14 -19.11
C LEU A 276 -2.20 -3.89 -17.86
N MET A 277 -2.62 -5.13 -17.68
CA MET A 277 -2.19 -5.96 -16.54
C MET A 277 -0.69 -6.24 -16.60
N ASP A 278 -0.14 -6.55 -17.77
CA ASP A 278 1.28 -6.85 -17.93
C ASP A 278 2.15 -5.61 -17.76
N GLU A 279 1.73 -4.47 -18.31
CA GLU A 279 2.40 -3.19 -18.09
C GLU A 279 2.42 -2.81 -16.59
N ARG A 280 1.32 -3.07 -15.87
CA ARG A 280 1.25 -2.84 -14.41
C ARG A 280 2.14 -3.79 -13.61
N LYS A 281 2.24 -5.06 -13.99
CA LYS A 281 3.15 -6.03 -13.33
C LYS A 281 4.60 -5.55 -13.42
N LEU A 282 5.05 -5.14 -14.61
CA LEU A 282 6.42 -4.66 -14.81
C LEU A 282 6.72 -3.42 -13.95
N PHE A 283 5.78 -2.48 -13.88
CA PHE A 283 5.91 -1.31 -13.02
C PHE A 283 6.04 -1.67 -11.54
N ILE A 284 5.20 -2.58 -11.04
CA ILE A 284 5.24 -3.04 -9.64
C ILE A 284 6.58 -3.70 -9.31
N VAL A 285 7.12 -4.52 -10.22
CA VAL A 285 8.43 -5.16 -10.04
C VAL A 285 9.54 -4.11 -9.94
N ALA A 286 9.56 -3.14 -10.86
CA ALA A 286 10.56 -2.06 -10.85
C ALA A 286 10.46 -1.19 -9.59
N GLN A 287 9.23 -0.83 -9.18
CA GLN A 287 8.98 -0.07 -7.95
C GLN A 287 9.47 -0.84 -6.71
N ASN A 288 9.13 -2.13 -6.60
CA ASN A 288 9.58 -2.95 -5.47
C ASN A 288 11.10 -3.08 -5.40
N LYS A 289 11.77 -3.24 -6.55
CA LYS A 289 13.23 -3.26 -6.61
C LYS A 289 13.81 -1.95 -6.07
N ARG A 290 13.31 -0.80 -6.54
CA ARG A 290 13.74 0.52 -6.06
C ARG A 290 13.48 0.73 -4.57
N TYR A 291 12.37 0.20 -4.06
CA TYR A 291 12.07 0.21 -2.62
C TYR A 291 13.06 -0.62 -1.80
N MET A 292 13.64 -1.68 -2.37
CA MET A 292 14.63 -2.55 -1.70
C MET A 292 16.08 -2.06 -1.89
N GLU A 293 16.35 -1.16 -2.84
CA GLU A 293 17.70 -0.69 -3.19
C GLU A 293 18.26 0.38 -2.24
N THR A 294 17.46 0.88 -1.29
CA THR A 294 17.94 1.82 -0.25
C THR A 294 18.20 1.04 1.02
N TYR A 295 19.38 1.23 1.61
CA TYR A 295 19.83 0.46 2.77
C TYR A 295 20.15 1.39 3.93
N PHE A 296 19.96 0.92 5.15
CA PHE A 296 20.47 1.62 6.33
C PHE A 296 21.99 1.61 6.31
N SER A 297 22.60 2.79 6.32
CA SER A 297 24.04 2.95 6.48
C SER A 297 24.28 3.97 7.58
N LEU A 298 24.12 3.49 8.83
CA LEU A 298 24.52 4.25 10.00
C LEU A 298 26.06 4.20 10.09
N CYS A 299 26.75 5.04 9.32
CA CYS A 299 28.18 5.27 9.49
C CYS A 299 28.39 6.35 10.56
N GLU A 300 29.21 6.05 11.55
CA GLU A 300 29.60 7.01 12.59
C GLU A 300 30.93 7.67 12.18
N HIS A 301 31.02 9.00 12.31
CA HIS A 301 32.22 9.78 12.06
C HIS A 301 32.92 10.16 13.37
#